data_AF-A0A4R8IFC8-F1
#
_entry.id   AF-A0A4R8IFC8-F1
#
_cell.length_a   1.000
_cell.length_b   1.000
_cell.length_c   1.000
_cell.angle_alpha   90.00
_cell.angle_beta   90.00
_cell.angle_gamma   90.00
#
_symmetry.space_group_name_H-M   'P 1'
#
loop_
_entity.id
_entity.type
_entity.pdbx_description
1 polymer ?
#
loop_
_entity_poly.entity_id
_entity_poly.type
_entity_poly.pdbx_seq_one_letter_code
_entity_poly.pdbx_strand_id
1 'polypeptide(L)'
;MITQGWKFITTIPSNEPFFIEGNNVWDYEWESTDETINVEDPLYKQKYVMDVYKISVEGKEFVFAAGEFSNCIYGIYQKIA
;
A
#
# COMPACT_ATOMS: atom_id res chain seq x y z
N MET A 1 -1.59 -1.56 15.52
CA MET A 1 -2.25 -2.84 15.15
C MET A 1 -2.39 -2.85 13.64
N ILE A 2 -2.20 -4.00 13.00
CA ILE A 2 -2.36 -4.15 11.53
C ILE A 2 -3.21 -5.42 11.33
N THR A 3 -4.07 -5.41 10.31
CA THR A 3 -4.86 -6.59 9.92
C THR A 3 -3.96 -7.80 9.71
N GLN A 4 -4.36 -8.96 10.24
CA GLN A 4 -3.55 -10.18 10.17
C GLN A 4 -3.22 -10.54 8.71
N GLY A 5 -1.99 -11.00 8.49
CA GLY A 5 -1.49 -11.34 7.15
C GLY A 5 -0.89 -10.15 6.39
N TRP A 6 -0.86 -8.95 6.97
CA TRP A 6 -0.24 -7.77 6.37
C TRP A 6 0.92 -7.24 7.20
N LYS A 7 1.93 -6.70 6.53
CA LYS A 7 3.06 -5.99 7.16
C LYS A 7 3.20 -4.58 6.60
N PHE A 8 3.56 -3.66 7.47
CA PHE A 8 4.00 -2.32 7.08
C PHE A 8 5.31 -2.42 6.31
N ILE A 9 5.40 -1.73 5.19
CA ILE A 9 6.61 -1.67 4.37
C ILE A 9 7.30 -0.33 4.54
N THR A 10 6.57 0.76 4.26
CA THR A 10 7.13 2.11 4.32
C THR A 10 6.04 3.17 4.39
N THR A 11 6.45 4.37 4.78
CA THR A 11 5.70 5.62 4.56
C THR A 11 6.49 6.41 3.54
N ILE A 12 5.87 6.74 2.40
CA ILE A 12 6.57 7.32 1.26
C ILE A 12 5.80 8.53 0.68
N PRO A 13 6.50 9.62 0.33
CA PRO A 13 5.92 10.68 -0.49
C PRO A 13 5.53 10.19 -1.89
N SER A 14 4.45 10.70 -2.46
CA SER A 14 4.01 10.30 -3.82
C SER A 14 4.97 10.70 -4.94
N ASN A 15 5.93 11.59 -4.65
CA ASN A 15 7.00 11.96 -5.60
C ASN A 15 8.27 11.11 -5.45
N GLU A 16 8.30 10.14 -4.52
CA GLU A 16 9.38 9.17 -4.38
C GLU A 16 8.93 7.79 -4.91
N PRO A 17 9.81 7.07 -5.63
CA PRO A 17 9.42 5.82 -6.24
C PRO A 17 9.29 4.69 -5.21
N PHE A 18 8.29 3.84 -5.38
CA PHE A 18 8.13 2.61 -4.60
C PHE A 18 8.06 1.41 -5.52
N PHE A 19 9.00 0.47 -5.36
CA PHE A 19 9.14 -0.66 -6.26
C PHE A 19 8.62 -1.97 -5.65
N ILE A 20 7.79 -2.69 -6.40
CA ILE A 20 7.46 -4.10 -6.14
C ILE A 20 8.08 -4.94 -7.26
N GLU A 21 9.03 -5.81 -6.89
CA GLU A 21 9.78 -6.65 -7.84
C GLU A 21 10.38 -5.85 -9.02
N GLY A 22 10.86 -4.64 -8.77
CA GLY A 22 11.46 -3.77 -9.79
C GLY A 22 10.48 -2.91 -10.58
N ASN A 23 9.17 -3.03 -10.33
CA ASN A 23 8.14 -2.21 -10.97
C ASN A 23 7.73 -1.07 -10.04
N ASN A 24 7.89 0.17 -10.48
CA ASN A 24 7.47 1.33 -9.70
C ASN A 24 5.94 1.40 -9.73
N VAL A 25 5.30 1.32 -8.57
CA VAL A 25 3.83 1.23 -8.49
C VAL A 25 3.14 2.47 -9.08
N TRP A 26 3.78 3.63 -9.04
CA TRP A 26 3.20 4.90 -9.51
C TRP A 26 3.11 4.99 -11.03
N ASP A 27 3.81 4.13 -11.76
CA ASP A 27 3.81 4.11 -13.23
C ASP A 27 2.62 3.32 -13.81
N TYR A 28 1.77 2.74 -12.95
CA TYR A 28 0.64 1.89 -13.33
C TYR A 28 -0.66 2.40 -12.72
N GLU A 29 -1.78 2.06 -13.35
CA GLU A 29 -3.10 2.27 -12.77
C GLU A 29 -3.31 1.32 -11.58
N TRP A 30 -3.71 1.88 -10.44
CA TRP A 30 -4.06 1.11 -9.26
C TRP A 30 -5.52 0.71 -9.35
N GLU A 31 -5.77 -0.58 -9.55
CA GLU A 31 -7.12 -1.13 -9.57
C GLU A 31 -7.54 -1.48 -8.15
N SER A 32 -8.71 -0.99 -7.71
CA SER A 32 -9.31 -1.41 -6.44
C SER A 32 -9.65 -2.91 -6.48
N THR A 33 -9.42 -3.59 -5.36
CA THR A 33 -9.87 -4.98 -5.16
C THR A 33 -11.16 -5.10 -4.36
N ASP A 34 -11.72 -3.97 -3.93
CA ASP A 34 -12.83 -3.85 -2.96
C ASP A 34 -12.53 -4.41 -1.56
N GLU A 35 -11.31 -4.90 -1.32
CA GLU A 35 -10.80 -5.28 0.00
C GLU A 35 -10.19 -4.07 0.73
N THR A 36 -10.24 -4.12 2.07
CA THR A 36 -9.62 -3.11 2.93
C THR A 36 -8.86 -3.75 4.08
N ILE A 37 -7.91 -3.01 4.66
CA ILE A 37 -7.22 -3.38 5.90
C ILE A 37 -7.34 -2.30 6.95
N ASN A 38 -7.45 -2.71 8.20
CA ASN A 38 -7.31 -1.85 9.37
C ASN A 38 -5.83 -1.77 9.77
N VAL A 39 -5.33 -0.55 9.98
CA VAL A 39 -3.95 -0.29 10.40
C VAL A 39 -3.90 0.82 11.46
N GLU A 40 -2.79 0.87 12.20
CA GLU A 40 -2.41 2.03 12.98
C GLU A 40 -1.14 2.61 12.38
N ASP A 41 -1.13 3.92 12.15
CA ASP A 41 0.07 4.65 11.73
C ASP A 41 1.23 4.34 12.71
N PRO A 42 2.44 4.05 12.21
CA PRO A 42 3.55 3.62 13.05
C PRO A 42 3.98 4.69 14.07
N LEU A 43 3.79 5.98 13.80
CA LEU A 43 4.30 7.08 14.62
C LEU A 43 3.28 7.53 15.69
N TYR A 44 2.09 7.91 15.27
CA TYR A 44 1.02 8.49 16.08
C TYR A 44 0.01 7.47 16.59
N LYS A 45 0.08 6.22 16.13
CA LYS A 45 -0.88 5.14 16.46
C LYS A 45 -2.33 5.47 16.10
N GLN A 46 -2.54 6.44 15.21
CA GLN A 46 -3.85 6.77 14.68
C GLN A 46 -4.35 5.62 13.81
N LYS A 47 -5.65 5.30 13.92
CA LYS A 47 -6.27 4.20 13.18
C LYS A 47 -6.69 4.68 11.78
N TYR A 48 -6.44 3.84 10.78
CA TYR A 48 -6.83 4.04 9.40
C TYR A 48 -7.44 2.77 8.82
N VAL A 49 -8.32 2.95 7.84
CA VAL A 49 -8.74 1.90 6.91
C VAL A 49 -8.05 2.21 5.58
N MET A 50 -7.25 1.27 5.09
CA MET A 50 -6.54 1.39 3.81
C MET A 50 -7.16 0.46 2.79
N ASP A 51 -7.32 0.95 1.56
CA ASP A 51 -7.78 0.13 0.45
C ASP A 51 -6.67 -0.81 -0.02
N VAL A 52 -7.08 -1.97 -0.53
CA VAL A 52 -6.19 -2.91 -1.17
C VAL A 52 -6.29 -2.73 -2.68
N TYR A 53 -5.15 -2.46 -3.29
CA TYR A 53 -5.01 -2.25 -4.72
C TYR A 53 -4.22 -3.37 -5.36
N LYS A 54 -4.38 -3.49 -6.67
CA LYS A 54 -3.50 -4.28 -7.53
C LYS A 54 -2.99 -3.44 -8.70
N ILE A 55 -1.79 -3.74 -9.16
CA ILE A 55 -1.27 -3.27 -10.45
C ILE A 55 -1.02 -4.48 -11.35
N SER A 56 -1.26 -4.30 -12.65
CA SER A 56 -1.08 -5.31 -13.68
C SER A 56 0.16 -5.01 -14.51
N VAL A 57 1.18 -5.87 -14.44
CA VAL A 57 2.44 -5.72 -15.19
C VAL A 57 2.69 -6.99 -16.00
N GLU A 58 2.69 -6.87 -17.33
CA GLU A 58 2.93 -7.98 -18.26
C GLU A 58 2.07 -9.24 -17.96
N GLY A 59 0.84 -9.04 -17.48
CA GLY A 59 -0.09 -10.12 -17.12
C GLY A 59 0.12 -10.72 -15.73
N LYS A 60 1.08 -10.23 -14.93
CA LYS A 60 1.23 -10.54 -13.51
C LYS A 60 0.57 -9.45 -12.66
N GLU A 61 -0.16 -9.87 -11.63
CA GLU A 61 -0.76 -8.96 -10.65
C GLU A 61 0.12 -8.79 -9.42
N PHE A 62 0.29 -7.55 -8.97
CA PHE A 62 0.95 -7.22 -7.70
C PHE A 62 -0.03 -6.53 -6.77
N VAL A 63 -0.25 -7.12 -5.60
CA VAL A 63 -1.23 -6.65 -4.62
C VAL A 63 -0.53 -5.97 -3.44
N PHE A 64 -1.02 -4.80 -3.06
CA PHE A 64 -0.56 -4.05 -1.90
C PHE A 64 -1.71 -3.22 -1.33
N ALA A 65 -1.63 -2.86 -0.06
CA ALA A 65 -2.56 -1.89 0.51
C ALA A 65 -1.88 -0.54 0.63
N ALA A 66 -2.63 0.52 0.36
CA ALA A 66 -2.14 1.87 0.41
C ALA A 66 -3.21 2.86 0.85
N GLY A 67 -2.78 3.95 1.48
CA GLY A 67 -3.64 5.10 1.73
C GLY A 67 -2.86 6.25 2.33
N GLU A 68 -3.43 7.45 2.21
CA GLU A 68 -2.78 8.68 2.66
C GLU A 68 -2.84 8.80 4.19
N PHE A 69 -1.66 8.91 4.82
CA PHE A 69 -1.55 9.34 6.21
C PHE A 69 -1.62 10.87 6.33
N SER A 70 -1.12 11.57 5.32
CA SER A 70 -1.13 13.02 5.17
C SER A 70 -1.08 13.36 3.69
N ASN A 71 -1.27 14.62 3.33
CA ASN A 71 -1.26 15.10 1.96
C ASN A 71 0.00 14.62 1.21
N CYS A 72 -0.21 13.82 0.16
CA CYS A 72 0.84 13.19 -0.65
C CYS A 72 1.80 12.25 0.11
N ILE A 73 1.47 11.80 1.32
CA ILE A 73 2.26 10.86 2.13
C ILE A 73 1.47 9.57 2.32
N TYR A 74 1.94 8.49 1.73
CA TYR A 74 1.25 7.21 1.68
C TYR A 74 1.89 6.19 2.60
N GLY A 75 1.05 5.46 3.36
CA GLY A 75 1.46 4.23 4.04
C GLY A 75 1.29 3.05 3.10
N ILE A 76 2.32 2.22 2.94
CA ILE A 76 2.31 1.04 2.07
C ILE A 76 2.45 -0.24 2.87
N TYR A 77 1.62 -1.23 2.54
CA TYR A 77 1.57 -2.55 3.18
C TYR A 77 1.56 -3.67 2.14
N GLN A 78 2.17 -4.81 2.47
CA GLN A 78 2.10 -6.02 1.64
C GLN A 78 1.70 -7.23 2.45
N LYS A 79 1.12 -8.24 1.77
CA LYS A 79 0.81 -9.53 2.38
C LYS A 79 2.10 -10.21 2.84
N ILE A 80 2.03 -10.90 3.97
CA ILE A 80 3.07 -11.78 4.48
C ILE A 80 2.89 -13.13 3.77
N ALA A 81 3.94 -13.63 3.12
CA ALA A 81 3.98 -14.96 2.52
C ALA A 81 4.11 -16.06 3.59
#